data_AF-A0A2U2XEA8-F1
#
_entry.id   AF-A0A2U2XEA8-F1
#
_cell.length_a   1.000
_cell.length_b   1.000
_cell.length_c   1.000
_cell.angle_alpha   90.00
_cell.angle_beta   90.00
_cell.angle_gamma   90.00
#
_symmetry.space_group_name_H-M   'P 1'
#
loop_
_entity.id
_entity.type
_entity.pdbx_description
1 polymer ?
#
loop_
_entity_poly.entity_id
_entity_poly.type
_entity_poly.pdbx_seq_one_letter_code
_entity_poly.pdbx_strand_id
1 'polypeptide(L)'
;MIRNTIIALTCCFVGFVYAHENDSLPNTPSSSVPKVNFVESRILNDTVNLLYVNNLQLFQQEWDHLAHPVFWKTIMKLSPDSCVINIGATRQIIEAKSVASWDEKSDEQKDSYRDSIRTSLGLNSTDKVYMTTGKRDFYTFDNVLPTISKGVEVFKQQDVDPWYAQAILMIESPGRLAKSNVGAYGSFQLMAAVARSQGLTVNRYVDDRKDFVKSAIGASSLIANVCIPEAKVILDRHNISYHENDLWFRLFVLHIYHAGAGNVAGVINKISPSKGGMELIQTMWITENGRFRNSSQNYSQLALAAMLIFEEMLWDC
;
A
#
# COMPACT_ATOMS: atom_id res chain seq x y z
N MET A 1 -35.74 1.06 -14.95
CA MET A 1 -34.97 2.32 -14.92
C MET A 1 -33.71 2.04 -14.11
N ILE A 2 -32.57 2.52 -14.58
CA ILE A 2 -31.20 2.02 -14.35
C ILE A 2 -30.83 1.89 -12.86
N ARG A 3 -30.39 0.69 -12.43
CA ARG A 3 -29.83 0.38 -11.11
C ARG A 3 -28.42 0.98 -11.00
N ASN A 4 -28.20 1.88 -10.04
CA ASN A 4 -26.86 2.31 -9.61
C ASN A 4 -26.48 1.59 -8.32
N THR A 5 -26.05 0.34 -8.44
CA THR A 5 -25.39 -0.40 -7.37
C THR A 5 -23.90 -0.09 -7.46
N ILE A 6 -23.40 0.84 -6.63
CA ILE A 6 -21.95 1.05 -6.50
C ILE A 6 -21.41 -0.10 -5.65
N ILE A 7 -21.12 -1.21 -6.32
CA ILE A 7 -20.30 -2.26 -5.77
C ILE A 7 -18.86 -1.77 -5.89
N ALA A 8 -18.22 -1.43 -4.77
CA ALA A 8 -16.77 -1.29 -4.70
C ALA A 8 -16.15 -2.69 -4.85
N LEU A 9 -16.19 -3.22 -6.06
CA LEU A 9 -15.69 -4.53 -6.43
C LEU A 9 -14.24 -4.35 -6.86
N THR A 10 -13.31 -4.60 -5.94
CA THR A 10 -12.01 -5.09 -6.35
C THR A 10 -11.56 -6.17 -5.38
N CYS A 11 -11.36 -7.36 -5.96
CA CYS A 11 -10.88 -8.60 -5.37
C CYS A 11 -11.83 -9.27 -4.37
N CYS A 12 -12.50 -10.33 -4.81
CA CYS A 12 -12.55 -11.63 -4.11
C CYS A 12 -13.43 -12.63 -4.87
N PHE A 13 -12.80 -13.39 -5.77
CA PHE A 13 -13.07 -14.81 -5.97
C PHE A 13 -11.76 -15.40 -6.51
N VAL A 14 -11.02 -16.15 -5.67
CA VAL A 14 -9.71 -16.69 -6.02
C VAL A 14 -9.69 -18.17 -5.62
N GLY A 15 -9.35 -19.03 -6.57
CA GLY A 15 -8.98 -20.42 -6.31
C GLY A 15 -7.58 -20.47 -5.70
N PHE A 16 -7.44 -21.25 -4.63
CA PHE A 16 -6.23 -21.35 -3.83
C PHE A 16 -5.19 -22.25 -4.50
N VAL A 17 -3.94 -21.78 -4.60
CA VAL A 17 -2.76 -22.61 -4.83
C VAL A 17 -1.65 -22.13 -3.90
N TYR A 18 -1.16 -23.01 -3.03
CA TYR A 18 0.06 -22.78 -2.27
C TYR A 18 1.26 -22.95 -3.21
N ALA A 19 2.14 -21.95 -3.29
CA ALA A 19 3.33 -22.04 -4.12
C ALA A 19 4.48 -22.69 -3.35
N HIS A 20 5.04 -23.73 -3.93
CA HIS A 20 6.28 -24.35 -3.51
C HIS A 20 7.07 -24.67 -4.79
N GLU A 21 7.87 -23.73 -5.29
CA GLU A 21 8.86 -23.98 -6.36
C GLU A 21 10.17 -23.24 -6.07
N ASN A 22 11.27 -23.82 -6.54
CA ASN A 22 12.67 -23.49 -6.21
C ASN A 22 13.01 -22.01 -6.42
N ASP A 23 13.25 -21.33 -5.30
CA ASP A 23 13.17 -19.87 -5.17
C ASP A 23 14.54 -19.28 -4.74
N SER A 24 15.64 -19.87 -5.21
CA SER A 24 16.99 -19.57 -4.73
C SER A 24 17.56 -18.29 -5.35
N LEU A 25 18.21 -17.45 -4.54
CA LEU A 25 18.91 -16.25 -5.00
C LEU A 25 20.16 -16.66 -5.82
N PRO A 26 20.39 -16.08 -7.02
CA PRO A 26 21.65 -16.27 -7.72
C PRO A 26 22.80 -15.55 -7.00
N ASN A 27 23.96 -16.20 -6.92
CA ASN A 27 25.18 -15.62 -6.33
C ASN A 27 25.77 -14.56 -7.27
N THR A 28 25.66 -13.27 -6.92
CA THR A 28 26.33 -12.16 -7.61
C THR A 28 27.39 -11.53 -6.69
N PRO A 29 28.55 -11.06 -7.23
CA PRO A 29 29.59 -10.47 -6.41
C PRO A 29 29.12 -9.14 -5.80
N SER A 30 29.41 -8.96 -4.52
CA SER A 30 29.16 -7.76 -3.72
C SER A 30 29.59 -6.47 -4.43
N SER A 31 28.63 -5.69 -4.93
CA SER A 31 28.82 -4.27 -5.25
C SER A 31 28.82 -3.43 -3.97
N SER A 32 29.46 -2.26 -4.04
CA SER A 32 29.69 -1.32 -2.94
C SER A 32 28.43 -1.05 -2.10
N VAL A 33 28.59 -1.09 -0.78
CA VAL A 33 27.54 -0.87 0.22
C VAL A 33 26.75 0.41 -0.08
N PRO A 34 25.41 0.33 -0.29
CA PRO A 34 24.57 1.50 -0.50
C PRO A 34 24.57 2.40 0.73
N LYS A 35 24.51 3.72 0.53
CA LYS A 35 24.22 4.72 1.58
C LYS A 35 22.71 4.72 1.92
N VAL A 36 22.14 3.62 2.43
CA VAL A 36 20.74 3.63 2.90
C VAL A 36 20.53 2.68 4.09
N ASN A 37 19.76 3.20 5.08
CA ASN A 37 19.10 2.62 6.26
C ASN A 37 19.64 1.30 6.84
N PHE A 38 19.85 1.32 8.16
CA PHE A 38 20.15 0.15 8.97
C PHE A 38 19.12 -0.96 8.72
N VAL A 39 19.53 -1.98 7.98
CA VAL A 39 18.83 -3.26 7.94
C VAL A 39 19.11 -3.93 9.27
N GLU A 40 18.09 -4.05 10.09
CA GLU A 40 18.15 -4.71 11.39
C GLU A 40 17.81 -6.18 11.22
N SER A 41 18.36 -7.01 12.11
CA SER A 41 18.02 -8.42 12.23
C SER A 41 17.37 -8.67 13.58
N ARG A 42 16.22 -9.32 13.62
CA ARG A 42 15.57 -9.75 14.85
C ARG A 42 15.09 -11.19 14.74
N ILE A 43 15.20 -11.95 15.82
CA ILE A 43 14.56 -13.27 15.91
C ILE A 43 13.13 -13.06 16.44
N LEU A 44 12.14 -13.44 15.65
CA LEU A 44 10.73 -13.47 16.05
C LEU A 44 10.31 -14.91 16.36
N ASN A 45 9.57 -15.09 17.46
CA ASN A 45 9.02 -16.38 17.89
C ASN A 45 10.06 -17.51 17.92
N ASP A 46 11.29 -17.22 18.35
CA ASP A 46 12.44 -18.13 18.48
C ASP A 46 12.90 -18.85 17.19
N THR A 47 12.27 -18.59 16.04
CA THR A 47 12.43 -19.41 14.83
C THR A 47 12.57 -18.61 13.53
N VAL A 48 12.14 -17.35 13.51
CA VAL A 48 12.21 -16.51 12.30
C VAL A 48 13.29 -15.45 12.46
N ASN A 49 14.40 -15.59 11.75
CA ASN A 49 15.39 -14.50 11.63
C ASN A 49 14.93 -13.51 10.57
N LEU A 50 14.42 -12.36 11.03
CA LEU A 50 13.84 -11.32 10.21
C LEU A 50 14.88 -10.22 9.95
N LEU A 51 15.28 -10.08 8.69
CA LEU A 51 15.93 -8.88 8.16
C LEU A 51 14.86 -7.87 7.72
N TYR A 52 14.92 -6.65 8.25
CA TYR A 52 13.95 -5.59 7.97
C TYR A 52 14.59 -4.20 8.01
N VAL A 53 13.90 -3.21 7.46
CA VAL A 53 14.27 -1.80 7.54
C VAL A 53 13.51 -1.16 8.68
N ASN A 54 14.20 -0.51 9.62
CA ASN A 54 13.55 0.14 10.74
C ASN A 54 12.61 1.26 10.28
N ASN A 55 11.49 1.43 11.01
CA ASN A 55 10.49 2.46 10.70
C ASN A 55 10.50 3.60 11.73
N LEU A 56 11.66 3.93 12.32
CA LEU A 56 11.75 4.97 13.37
C LEU A 56 11.18 6.33 12.95
N GLN A 57 11.31 6.69 11.66
CA GLN A 57 10.73 7.92 11.11
C GLN A 57 9.20 7.99 11.26
N LEU A 58 8.52 6.84 11.33
CA LEU A 58 7.07 6.76 11.54
C LEU A 58 6.67 7.47 12.83
N PHE A 59 7.40 7.20 13.92
CA PHE A 59 7.12 7.75 15.25
C PHE A 59 7.79 9.11 15.46
N GLN A 60 9.04 9.29 14.98
CA GLN A 60 9.77 10.57 15.12
C GLN A 60 9.06 11.73 14.43
N GLN A 61 8.33 11.45 13.36
CA GLN A 61 7.58 12.44 12.61
C GLN A 61 6.07 12.37 12.88
N GLU A 62 5.62 11.56 13.86
CA GLU A 62 4.22 11.45 14.29
C GLU A 62 3.22 10.98 13.20
N TRP A 63 3.68 10.16 12.24
CA TRP A 63 2.79 9.56 11.23
C TRP A 63 1.80 8.57 11.85
N ASP A 64 2.15 7.98 12.99
CA ASP A 64 1.35 7.04 13.75
C ASP A 64 0.10 7.67 14.41
N HIS A 65 0.08 9.00 14.56
CA HIS A 65 -1.06 9.75 15.07
C HIS A 65 -2.04 10.22 13.99
N LEU A 66 -1.68 10.07 12.70
CA LEU A 66 -2.56 10.49 11.61
C LEU A 66 -3.80 9.59 11.51
N ALA A 67 -4.98 10.23 11.39
CA ALA A 67 -6.26 9.53 11.35
C ALA A 67 -6.35 8.48 10.22
N HIS A 68 -5.74 8.74 9.07
CA HIS A 68 -5.81 7.87 7.90
C HIS A 68 -5.05 6.53 8.11
N PRO A 69 -3.75 6.52 8.46
CA PRO A 69 -3.05 5.29 8.87
C PRO A 69 -3.73 4.55 10.02
N VAL A 70 -4.18 5.26 11.08
CA VAL A 70 -4.84 4.62 12.24
C VAL A 70 -6.16 3.95 11.83
N PHE A 71 -6.94 4.60 10.98
CA PHE A 71 -8.15 4.02 10.41
C PHE A 71 -7.83 2.74 9.64
N TRP A 72 -6.87 2.77 8.73
CA TRP A 72 -6.54 1.58 7.94
C TRP A 72 -5.95 0.46 8.79
N LYS A 73 -5.14 0.77 9.79
CA LYS A 73 -4.67 -0.20 10.78
C LYS A 73 -5.84 -0.89 11.48
N THR A 74 -6.84 -0.11 11.89
CA THR A 74 -8.08 -0.65 12.48
C THR A 74 -8.79 -1.59 11.52
N ILE A 75 -8.98 -1.19 10.26
CA ILE A 75 -9.63 -2.02 9.24
C ILE A 75 -8.84 -3.31 8.95
N MET A 76 -7.51 -3.23 8.87
CA MET A 76 -6.63 -4.37 8.63
C MET A 76 -6.68 -5.41 9.76
N LYS A 77 -6.91 -4.99 11.02
CA LYS A 77 -7.05 -5.90 12.17
C LYS A 77 -8.50 -6.35 12.40
N LEU A 78 -9.48 -5.62 11.88
CA LEU A 78 -10.90 -5.91 12.06
C LEU A 78 -11.34 -7.16 11.28
N SER A 79 -12.24 -7.94 11.89
CA SER A 79 -12.87 -9.12 11.30
C SER A 79 -13.69 -8.79 10.05
N PRO A 80 -13.74 -9.65 9.02
CA PRO A 80 -14.60 -9.42 7.86
C PRO A 80 -16.11 -9.46 8.16
N ASP A 81 -16.52 -10.07 9.29
CA ASP A 81 -17.92 -10.05 9.77
C ASP A 81 -18.30 -8.75 10.51
N SER A 82 -17.33 -7.85 10.67
CA SER A 82 -17.46 -6.59 11.40
C SER A 82 -17.19 -5.43 10.45
N CYS A 83 -17.83 -4.29 10.70
CA CYS A 83 -17.64 -3.07 9.93
C CYS A 83 -17.65 -1.84 10.81
N VAL A 84 -17.12 -0.75 10.26
CA VAL A 84 -17.19 0.58 10.87
C VAL A 84 -17.97 1.53 9.96
N ILE A 85 -18.67 2.46 10.58
CA ILE A 85 -19.23 3.62 9.90
C ILE A 85 -18.23 4.75 10.03
N ASN A 86 -17.80 5.34 8.91
CA ASN A 86 -16.75 6.35 8.93
C ASN A 86 -17.02 7.51 7.96
N ILE A 87 -16.44 8.66 8.28
CA ILE A 87 -16.39 9.81 7.39
C ILE A 87 -15.32 9.57 6.33
N GLY A 88 -15.65 9.83 5.06
CA GLY A 88 -14.78 9.56 3.93
C GLY A 88 -13.53 10.43 3.91
N ALA A 89 -13.69 11.74 4.15
CA ALA A 89 -12.61 12.71 4.05
C ALA A 89 -11.65 12.70 5.25
N THR A 90 -12.16 12.48 6.46
CA THR A 90 -11.36 12.54 7.70
C THR A 90 -10.97 11.17 8.23
N ARG A 91 -11.58 10.10 7.71
CA ARG A 91 -11.48 8.73 8.23
C ARG A 91 -11.90 8.58 9.71
N GLN A 92 -12.61 9.57 10.25
CA GLN A 92 -13.20 9.48 11.58
C GLN A 92 -14.17 8.32 11.64
N ILE A 93 -13.97 7.41 12.59
CA ILE A 93 -14.88 6.31 12.90
C ILE A 93 -15.99 6.83 13.82
N ILE A 94 -17.23 6.58 13.44
CA ILE A 94 -18.43 6.99 14.17
C ILE A 94 -18.94 5.83 15.04
N GLU A 95 -18.99 4.63 14.49
CA GLU A 95 -19.51 3.44 15.15
C GLU A 95 -18.87 2.19 14.57
N ALA A 96 -18.71 1.14 15.40
CA ALA A 96 -18.37 -0.21 14.96
C ALA A 96 -19.56 -1.14 15.20
N LYS A 97 -19.83 -2.04 14.26
CA LYS A 97 -20.95 -2.98 14.33
C LYS A 97 -20.70 -4.23 13.49
N SER A 98 -21.60 -5.22 13.56
CA SER A 98 -21.53 -6.37 12.66
C SER A 98 -22.05 -6.03 11.27
N VAL A 99 -21.50 -6.69 10.26
CA VAL A 99 -21.98 -6.63 8.87
C VAL A 99 -23.43 -7.11 8.79
N ALA A 100 -23.76 -8.20 9.51
CA ALA A 100 -25.13 -8.71 9.59
C ALA A 100 -26.13 -7.64 10.05
N SER A 101 -25.83 -6.91 11.13
CA SER A 101 -26.70 -5.83 11.63
C SER A 101 -26.80 -4.64 10.67
N TRP A 102 -25.78 -4.41 9.83
CA TRP A 102 -25.85 -3.40 8.79
C TRP A 102 -26.75 -3.86 7.64
N ASP A 103 -26.64 -5.13 7.25
CA ASP A 103 -27.36 -5.71 6.12
C ASP A 103 -28.84 -5.97 6.40
N GLU A 104 -29.25 -6.05 7.67
CA GLU A 104 -30.66 -6.04 8.09
C GLU A 104 -31.40 -4.75 7.67
N LYS A 105 -30.67 -3.65 7.41
CA LYS A 105 -31.28 -2.36 7.00
C LYS A 105 -31.56 -2.34 5.49
N SER A 106 -32.71 -1.77 5.11
CA SER A 106 -32.98 -1.42 3.71
C SER A 106 -32.06 -0.30 3.22
N ASP A 107 -31.97 -0.10 1.90
CA ASP A 107 -31.15 0.97 1.34
C ASP A 107 -31.64 2.36 1.79
N GLU A 108 -32.96 2.56 1.87
CA GLU A 108 -33.55 3.81 2.38
C GLU A 108 -33.20 4.05 3.86
N GLN A 109 -33.18 3.00 4.68
CA GLN A 109 -32.78 3.09 6.08
C GLN A 109 -31.28 3.39 6.23
N LYS A 110 -30.45 2.79 5.38
CA LYS A 110 -29.00 3.06 5.33
C LYS A 110 -28.74 4.52 4.93
N ASP A 111 -29.46 5.04 3.94
CA ASP A 111 -29.34 6.43 3.50
C ASP A 111 -29.84 7.42 4.56
N SER A 112 -31.01 7.17 5.15
CA SER A 112 -31.53 7.98 6.26
C SER A 112 -30.56 8.04 7.45
N TYR A 113 -29.93 6.91 7.77
CA TYR A 113 -28.92 6.84 8.82
C TYR A 113 -27.66 7.65 8.47
N ARG A 114 -27.14 7.54 7.24
CA ARG A 114 -26.03 8.38 6.77
C ARG A 114 -26.37 9.86 6.82
N ASP A 115 -27.59 10.24 6.45
CA ASP A 115 -28.06 11.63 6.53
C ASP A 115 -28.15 12.11 7.98
N SER A 116 -28.62 11.29 8.91
CA SER A 116 -28.62 11.65 10.34
C SER A 116 -27.20 11.91 10.88
N ILE A 117 -26.21 11.13 10.43
CA ILE A 117 -24.81 11.34 10.79
C ILE A 117 -24.34 12.68 10.24
N ARG A 118 -24.61 12.97 8.95
CA ARG A 118 -24.25 14.25 8.33
C ARG A 118 -24.85 15.43 9.09
N THR A 119 -26.15 15.38 9.40
CA THR A 119 -26.83 16.43 10.16
C THR A 119 -26.22 16.61 11.55
N SER A 120 -25.98 15.51 12.27
CA SER A 120 -25.44 15.57 13.64
C SER A 120 -24.03 16.16 13.72
N LEU A 121 -23.23 16.01 12.66
CA LEU A 121 -21.84 16.48 12.58
C LEU A 121 -21.68 17.77 11.77
N GLY A 122 -22.78 18.36 11.29
CA GLY A 122 -22.74 19.58 10.46
C GLY A 122 -22.06 19.38 9.11
N LEU A 123 -22.11 18.17 8.54
CA LEU A 123 -21.49 17.84 7.25
C LEU A 123 -22.39 18.23 6.07
N ASN A 124 -21.79 18.43 4.90
CA ASN A 124 -22.50 18.70 3.67
C ASN A 124 -23.21 17.45 3.16
N SER A 125 -24.29 17.63 2.39
CA SER A 125 -25.02 16.51 1.75
C SER A 125 -24.15 15.67 0.80
N THR A 126 -23.09 16.27 0.26
CA THR A 126 -22.12 15.60 -0.63
C THR A 126 -21.05 14.82 0.12
N ASP A 127 -20.88 15.05 1.43
CA ASP A 127 -19.89 14.36 2.24
C ASP A 127 -20.21 12.87 2.32
N LYS A 128 -19.16 12.07 2.20
CA LYS A 128 -19.30 10.62 2.12
C LYS A 128 -19.26 10.01 3.51
N VAL A 129 -20.30 9.27 3.85
CA VAL A 129 -20.36 8.41 5.03
C VAL A 129 -20.33 6.97 4.51
N TYR A 130 -19.26 6.25 4.82
CA TYR A 130 -19.04 4.89 4.35
C TYR A 130 -19.35 3.87 5.45
N MET A 131 -19.75 2.69 5.02
CA MET A 131 -19.61 1.47 5.81
C MET A 131 -18.39 0.74 5.24
N THR A 132 -17.38 0.50 6.08
CA THR A 132 -16.13 -0.16 5.70
C THR A 132 -15.99 -1.45 6.50
N THR A 133 -15.93 -2.58 5.80
CA THR A 133 -15.75 -3.91 6.42
C THR A 133 -14.31 -4.14 6.84
N GLY A 134 -14.12 -4.96 7.86
CA GLY A 134 -12.78 -5.44 8.25
C GLY A 134 -12.13 -6.27 7.14
N LYS A 135 -10.79 -6.28 7.15
CA LYS A 135 -9.95 -6.91 6.12
C LYS A 135 -8.87 -7.83 6.68
N ARG A 136 -9.02 -8.31 7.91
CA ARG A 136 -8.04 -9.21 8.56
C ARG A 136 -7.81 -10.51 7.79
N ASP A 137 -8.81 -11.00 7.08
CA ASP A 137 -8.71 -12.17 6.21
C ASP A 137 -7.88 -11.92 4.94
N PHE A 138 -7.72 -10.66 4.53
CA PHE A 138 -6.84 -10.27 3.43
C PHE A 138 -5.42 -10.01 3.92
N TYR A 139 -5.24 -9.19 4.96
CA TYR A 139 -3.94 -8.80 5.50
C TYR A 139 -3.38 -9.81 6.51
N THR A 140 -2.92 -10.97 6.02
CA THR A 140 -2.30 -12.00 6.87
C THR A 140 -0.82 -11.73 7.11
N PHE A 141 -0.50 -10.80 8.01
CA PHE A 141 0.87 -10.33 8.27
C PHE A 141 1.85 -11.44 8.70
N ASP A 142 1.40 -12.43 9.47
CA ASP A 142 2.25 -13.57 9.89
C ASP A 142 2.84 -14.32 8.69
N ASN A 143 2.07 -14.44 7.61
CA ASN A 143 2.51 -15.09 6.37
C ASN A 143 3.44 -14.20 5.53
N VAL A 144 3.49 -12.90 5.80
CA VAL A 144 4.31 -11.93 5.06
C VAL A 144 5.74 -11.91 5.61
N LEU A 145 5.94 -12.06 6.93
CA LEU A 145 7.23 -11.87 7.59
C LEU A 145 8.39 -12.62 6.91
N PRO A 146 8.27 -13.91 6.55
CA PRO A 146 9.37 -14.63 5.90
C PRO A 146 9.76 -14.04 4.54
N THR A 147 8.79 -13.45 3.83
CA THR A 147 9.02 -12.86 2.50
C THR A 147 9.65 -11.47 2.56
N ILE A 148 9.50 -10.74 3.68
CA ILE A 148 10.09 -9.41 3.87
C ILE A 148 11.60 -9.49 3.77
N SER A 149 12.24 -10.39 4.52
CA SER A 149 13.70 -10.53 4.51
C SER A 149 14.25 -10.82 3.13
N LYS A 150 13.59 -11.74 2.41
CA LYS A 150 13.97 -12.07 1.03
C LYS A 150 13.83 -10.86 0.09
N GLY A 151 12.74 -10.09 0.21
CA GLY A 151 12.54 -8.88 -0.59
C GLY A 151 13.58 -7.79 -0.27
N VAL A 152 13.85 -7.57 1.00
CA VAL A 152 14.88 -6.64 1.52
C VAL A 152 16.26 -7.01 0.97
N GLU A 153 16.63 -8.29 1.01
CA GLU A 153 17.90 -8.77 0.46
C GLU A 153 18.01 -8.54 -1.05
N VAL A 154 16.97 -8.86 -1.82
CA VAL A 154 16.97 -8.63 -3.27
C VAL A 154 17.14 -7.15 -3.57
N PHE A 155 16.35 -6.26 -2.96
CA PHE A 155 16.45 -4.82 -3.23
C PHE A 155 17.84 -4.28 -2.85
N LYS A 156 18.40 -4.73 -1.73
CA LYS A 156 19.76 -4.37 -1.32
C LYS A 156 20.80 -4.85 -2.34
N GLN A 157 20.69 -6.06 -2.87
CA GLN A 157 21.58 -6.58 -3.93
C GLN A 157 21.46 -5.79 -5.24
N GLN A 158 20.31 -5.18 -5.49
CA GLN A 158 20.05 -4.33 -6.66
C GLN A 158 20.41 -2.85 -6.41
N ASP A 159 21.01 -2.49 -5.27
CA ASP A 159 21.31 -1.10 -4.88
C ASP A 159 20.07 -0.18 -4.87
N VAL A 160 18.93 -0.75 -4.46
CA VAL A 160 17.65 -0.04 -4.31
C VAL A 160 17.25 -0.06 -2.85
N ASP A 161 16.70 1.06 -2.36
CA ASP A 161 16.26 1.18 -0.97
C ASP A 161 15.30 0.03 -0.58
N PRO A 162 15.71 -0.85 0.36
CA PRO A 162 14.93 -2.03 0.72
C PRO A 162 13.61 -1.69 1.43
N TRP A 163 13.43 -0.45 1.90
CA TRP A 163 12.16 0.00 2.48
C TRP A 163 11.00 -0.19 1.51
N TYR A 164 11.22 0.01 0.20
CA TYR A 164 10.17 -0.17 -0.81
C TYR A 164 9.70 -1.62 -0.88
N ALA A 165 10.60 -2.59 -0.81
CA ALA A 165 10.24 -4.00 -0.82
C ALA A 165 9.35 -4.35 0.39
N GLN A 166 9.80 -3.92 1.58
CA GLN A 166 9.05 -4.10 2.83
C GLN A 166 7.64 -3.50 2.72
N ALA A 167 7.53 -2.24 2.30
CA ALA A 167 6.23 -1.56 2.19
C ALA A 167 5.30 -2.23 1.15
N ILE A 168 5.81 -2.57 -0.03
CA ILE A 168 5.01 -3.15 -1.12
C ILE A 168 4.50 -4.55 -0.75
N LEU A 169 5.38 -5.41 -0.22
CA LEU A 169 5.01 -6.79 0.13
C LEU A 169 3.91 -6.86 1.19
N MET A 170 3.87 -5.88 2.10
CA MET A 170 2.83 -5.84 3.14
C MET A 170 1.45 -5.40 2.63
N ILE A 171 1.34 -4.76 1.47
CA ILE A 171 0.06 -4.18 1.00
C ILE A 171 -0.48 -4.77 -0.30
N GLU A 172 0.37 -5.21 -1.22
CA GLU A 172 -0.06 -5.63 -2.57
C GLU A 172 -0.65 -7.04 -2.61
N SER A 173 -0.01 -8.00 -1.93
CA SER A 173 -0.53 -9.38 -1.80
C SER A 173 0.03 -10.03 -0.54
N PRO A 174 -0.35 -9.53 0.65
CA PRO A 174 0.25 -9.94 1.91
C PRO A 174 0.13 -11.46 2.14
N GLY A 175 1.25 -12.16 1.93
CA GLY A 175 1.39 -13.59 2.18
C GLY A 175 0.76 -14.49 1.11
N ARG A 176 0.48 -13.98 -0.10
CA ARG A 176 -0.24 -14.73 -1.15
C ARG A 176 0.25 -14.40 -2.57
N LEU A 177 0.19 -15.38 -3.47
CA LEU A 177 0.31 -15.15 -4.91
C LEU A 177 -1.08 -14.93 -5.51
N ALA A 178 -1.44 -13.67 -5.73
CA ALA A 178 -2.73 -13.29 -6.29
C ALA A 178 -2.59 -12.62 -7.65
N LYS A 179 -3.58 -12.81 -8.53
CA LYS A 179 -3.73 -12.03 -9.76
C LYS A 179 -4.87 -11.04 -9.58
N SER A 180 -4.62 -9.76 -9.86
CA SER A 180 -5.66 -8.75 -9.76
C SER A 180 -6.67 -8.86 -10.91
N ASN A 181 -7.84 -8.26 -10.71
CA ASN A 181 -8.90 -8.18 -11.73
C ASN A 181 -8.44 -7.50 -13.03
N VAL A 182 -7.42 -6.63 -12.95
CA VAL A 182 -6.86 -5.90 -14.10
C VAL A 182 -5.57 -6.53 -14.62
N GLY A 183 -5.14 -7.66 -14.05
CA GLY A 183 -4.05 -8.47 -14.56
C GLY A 183 -2.67 -8.22 -13.95
N ALA A 184 -2.57 -7.45 -12.86
CA ALA A 184 -1.38 -7.41 -12.02
C ALA A 184 -1.15 -8.79 -11.38
N TYR A 185 0.11 -9.18 -11.17
CA TYR A 185 0.42 -10.53 -10.69
C TYR A 185 1.75 -10.57 -9.93
N GLY A 186 1.93 -11.58 -9.09
CA GLY A 186 3.13 -11.77 -8.26
C GLY A 186 3.07 -11.05 -6.92
N SER A 187 4.08 -11.27 -6.09
CA SER A 187 4.18 -10.63 -4.76
C SER A 187 4.27 -9.11 -4.81
N PHE A 188 4.76 -8.57 -5.93
CA PHE A 188 4.89 -7.13 -6.17
C PHE A 188 3.81 -6.56 -7.12
N GLN A 189 2.79 -7.37 -7.47
CA GLN A 189 1.65 -6.97 -8.32
C GLN A 189 2.03 -6.19 -9.59
N LEU A 190 3.01 -6.70 -10.35
CA LEU A 190 3.43 -6.05 -11.59
C LEU A 190 2.43 -6.30 -12.73
N MET A 191 2.07 -5.24 -13.45
CA MET A 191 1.32 -5.34 -14.71
C MET A 191 2.18 -6.01 -15.79
N ALA A 192 1.57 -6.84 -16.65
CA ALA A 192 2.33 -7.62 -17.65
C ALA A 192 3.22 -6.77 -18.57
N ALA A 193 2.75 -5.59 -19.00
CA ALA A 193 3.53 -4.68 -19.83
C ALA A 193 4.71 -4.05 -19.07
N VAL A 194 4.50 -3.71 -17.79
CA VAL A 194 5.53 -3.16 -16.91
C VAL A 194 6.57 -4.22 -16.60
N ALA A 195 6.15 -5.43 -16.23
CA ALA A 195 7.05 -6.55 -15.99
C ALA A 195 7.98 -6.78 -17.20
N ARG A 196 7.45 -6.79 -18.43
CA ARG A 196 8.26 -6.90 -19.65
C ARG A 196 9.24 -5.75 -19.83
N SER A 197 8.85 -4.50 -19.53
CA SER A 197 9.77 -3.36 -19.62
C SER A 197 10.88 -3.41 -18.57
N GLN A 198 10.69 -4.18 -17.49
CA GLN A 198 11.68 -4.43 -16.45
C GLN A 198 12.45 -5.75 -16.66
N GLY A 199 12.40 -6.34 -17.86
CA GLY A 199 13.19 -7.51 -18.23
C GLY A 199 12.58 -8.87 -17.87
N LEU A 200 11.32 -8.92 -17.41
CA LEU A 200 10.63 -10.17 -17.11
C LEU A 200 9.97 -10.78 -18.36
N THR A 201 9.99 -12.10 -18.45
CA THR A 201 9.24 -12.83 -19.48
C THR A 201 7.80 -13.01 -19.03
N VAL A 202 6.85 -12.40 -19.76
CA VAL A 202 5.41 -12.56 -19.54
C VAL A 202 4.69 -12.85 -20.86
N ASN A 203 4.36 -14.12 -21.07
CA ASN A 203 3.63 -14.65 -22.21
C ASN A 203 2.73 -15.83 -21.79
N ARG A 204 2.11 -16.53 -22.76
CA ARG A 204 1.16 -17.63 -22.48
C ARG A 204 1.81 -18.90 -21.87
N TYR A 205 3.13 -19.03 -21.95
CA TYR A 205 3.88 -20.20 -21.49
C TYR A 205 4.67 -19.91 -20.22
N VAL A 206 5.26 -18.72 -20.13
CA VAL A 206 6.11 -18.28 -19.01
C VAL A 206 5.59 -16.95 -18.50
N ASP A 207 5.43 -16.85 -17.19
CA ASP A 207 5.10 -15.61 -16.52
C ASP A 207 6.00 -15.48 -15.29
N ASP A 208 7.13 -14.81 -15.44
CA ASP A 208 8.16 -14.66 -14.41
C ASP A 208 7.66 -13.90 -13.18
N ARG A 209 6.49 -13.24 -13.22
CA ARG A 209 5.94 -12.51 -12.08
C ARG A 209 5.58 -13.41 -10.90
N LYS A 210 5.36 -14.71 -11.13
CA LYS A 210 5.06 -15.67 -10.05
C LYS A 210 6.30 -16.18 -9.32
N ASP A 211 7.49 -16.01 -9.92
CA ASP A 211 8.76 -16.25 -9.25
C ASP A 211 9.07 -15.04 -8.36
N PHE A 212 9.29 -15.29 -7.05
CA PHE A 212 9.44 -14.21 -6.09
C PHE A 212 10.68 -13.34 -6.40
N VAL A 213 11.82 -13.99 -6.67
CA VAL A 213 13.11 -13.30 -6.86
C VAL A 213 13.07 -12.49 -8.14
N LYS A 214 12.60 -13.09 -9.24
CA LYS A 214 12.45 -12.36 -10.50
C LYS A 214 11.48 -11.19 -10.35
N SER A 215 10.32 -11.41 -9.71
CA SER A 215 9.37 -10.32 -9.47
C SER A 215 9.97 -9.20 -8.61
N ALA A 216 10.80 -9.53 -7.61
CA ALA A 216 11.48 -8.55 -6.77
C ALA A 216 12.51 -7.75 -7.57
N ILE A 217 13.32 -8.38 -8.42
CA ILE A 217 14.27 -7.71 -9.34
C ILE A 217 13.52 -6.79 -10.31
N GLY A 218 12.39 -7.26 -10.87
CA GLY A 218 11.56 -6.45 -11.75
C GLY A 218 10.98 -5.22 -11.04
N ALA A 219 10.54 -5.38 -9.78
CA ALA A 219 10.01 -4.28 -8.97
C ALA A 219 11.11 -3.29 -8.55
N SER A 220 12.30 -3.76 -8.16
CA SER A 220 13.42 -2.89 -7.83
C SER A 220 13.89 -2.10 -9.05
N SER A 221 13.95 -2.74 -10.22
CA SER A 221 14.23 -2.05 -11.49
C SER A 221 13.20 -0.97 -11.79
N LEU A 222 11.90 -1.24 -11.59
CA LEU A 222 10.84 -0.24 -11.79
C LEU A 222 11.05 0.98 -10.88
N ILE A 223 11.32 0.74 -9.60
CA ILE A 223 11.56 1.80 -8.63
C ILE A 223 12.79 2.63 -9.01
N ALA A 224 13.91 1.99 -9.29
CA ALA A 224 15.19 2.65 -9.55
C ALA A 224 15.20 3.42 -10.89
N ASN A 225 14.65 2.82 -11.94
CA ASN A 225 14.76 3.34 -13.30
C ASN A 225 13.56 4.21 -13.72
N VAL A 226 12.44 4.13 -13.00
CA VAL A 226 11.22 4.87 -13.34
C VAL A 226 10.70 5.66 -12.15
N CYS A 227 10.32 5.02 -11.04
CA CYS A 227 9.56 5.72 -10.00
C CYS A 227 10.35 6.82 -9.29
N ILE A 228 11.61 6.55 -8.90
CA ILE A 228 12.48 7.54 -8.27
C ILE A 228 12.84 8.66 -9.26
N PRO A 229 13.33 8.39 -10.49
CA PRO A 229 13.60 9.43 -11.47
C PRO A 229 12.39 10.32 -11.78
N GLU A 230 11.21 9.72 -11.95
CA GLU A 230 9.97 10.49 -12.19
C GLU A 230 9.57 11.30 -10.96
N ALA A 231 9.79 10.79 -9.74
CA ALA A 231 9.54 11.56 -8.52
C ALA A 231 10.37 12.85 -8.50
N LYS A 232 11.67 12.71 -8.78
CA LYS A 232 12.61 13.85 -8.85
C LYS A 232 12.15 14.86 -9.88
N VAL A 233 11.86 14.42 -11.10
CA VAL A 233 11.37 15.28 -12.19
C VAL A 233 10.08 16.02 -11.81
N ILE A 234 9.14 15.37 -11.14
CA ILE A 234 7.89 16.01 -10.70
C ILE A 234 8.17 17.06 -9.63
N LEU A 235 8.98 16.75 -8.62
CA LEU A 235 9.28 17.66 -7.52
C LEU A 235 10.16 18.84 -7.95
N ASP A 236 11.15 18.61 -8.82
CA ASP A 236 12.04 19.63 -9.36
C ASP A 236 11.27 20.69 -10.15
N ARG A 237 10.24 20.29 -10.92
CA ARG A 237 9.35 21.23 -11.64
C ARG A 237 8.59 22.18 -10.72
N HIS A 238 8.40 21.79 -9.46
CA HIS A 238 7.76 22.59 -8.43
C HIS A 238 8.77 23.24 -7.47
N ASN A 239 10.08 23.14 -7.76
CA ASN A 239 11.17 23.61 -6.90
C ASN A 239 11.11 23.06 -5.47
N ILE A 240 10.68 21.80 -5.31
CA ILE A 240 10.59 21.15 -4.01
C ILE A 240 11.88 20.37 -3.75
N SER A 241 12.61 20.76 -2.71
CA SER A 241 13.73 19.98 -2.19
C SER A 241 13.26 18.67 -1.56
N TYR A 242 14.06 17.62 -1.70
CA TYR A 242 13.79 16.31 -1.13
C TYR A 242 15.08 15.59 -0.72
N HIS A 243 14.93 14.64 0.21
CA HIS A 243 15.91 13.60 0.48
C HIS A 243 15.27 12.25 0.23
N GLU A 244 15.94 11.39 -0.54
CA GLU A 244 15.38 10.09 -0.95
C GLU A 244 15.07 9.16 0.22
N ASN A 245 15.75 9.37 1.34
CA ASN A 245 15.57 8.60 2.56
C ASN A 245 14.45 9.14 3.49
N ASP A 246 13.85 10.27 3.16
CA ASP A 246 12.71 10.79 3.92
C ASP A 246 11.48 9.92 3.69
N LEU A 247 10.76 9.60 4.77
CA LEU A 247 9.54 8.79 4.68
C LEU A 247 8.51 9.40 3.71
N TRP A 248 8.32 10.73 3.72
CA TRP A 248 7.38 11.37 2.80
C TRP A 248 7.79 11.18 1.32
N PHE A 249 9.08 11.20 0.99
CA PHE A 249 9.56 10.99 -0.37
C PHE A 249 9.33 9.54 -0.80
N ARG A 250 9.59 8.58 0.08
CA ARG A 250 9.30 7.17 -0.19
C ARG A 250 7.81 6.92 -0.43
N LEU A 251 6.94 7.54 0.37
CA LEU A 251 5.48 7.46 0.16
C LEU A 251 5.05 8.11 -1.16
N PHE A 252 5.72 9.20 -1.57
CA PHE A 252 5.51 9.83 -2.87
C PHE A 252 5.89 8.90 -4.03
N VAL A 253 7.04 8.22 -3.94
CA VAL A 253 7.48 7.20 -4.92
C VAL A 253 6.50 6.03 -4.97
N LEU A 254 5.96 5.57 -3.83
CA LEU A 254 4.93 4.53 -3.80
C LEU A 254 3.66 4.93 -4.57
N HIS A 255 3.26 6.20 -4.51
CA HIS A 255 2.15 6.69 -5.33
C HIS A 255 2.46 6.60 -6.83
N ILE A 256 3.70 6.83 -7.26
CA ILE A 256 4.13 6.66 -8.65
C ILE A 256 4.16 5.18 -9.04
N TYR A 257 4.63 4.30 -8.15
CA TYR A 257 4.60 2.85 -8.35
C TYR A 257 3.18 2.34 -8.63
N HIS A 258 2.22 2.77 -7.82
CA HIS A 258 0.83 2.31 -7.94
C HIS A 258 0.05 3.01 -9.05
N ALA A 259 0.15 4.35 -9.15
CA ALA A 259 -0.70 5.14 -10.04
C ALA A 259 -0.04 5.56 -11.36
N GLY A 260 1.28 5.42 -11.49
CA GLY A 260 2.07 5.93 -12.60
C GLY A 260 2.34 7.44 -12.51
N ALA A 261 3.51 7.84 -13.02
CA ALA A 261 4.05 9.20 -12.90
C ALA A 261 3.11 10.29 -13.46
N GLY A 262 2.47 10.05 -14.60
CA GLY A 262 1.58 11.05 -15.22
C GLY A 262 0.38 11.41 -14.35
N ASN A 263 -0.21 10.44 -13.64
CA ASN A 263 -1.33 10.70 -12.74
C ASN A 263 -0.85 11.47 -11.48
N VAL A 264 0.30 11.10 -10.93
CA VAL A 264 0.91 11.80 -9.77
C VAL A 264 1.30 13.22 -10.13
N ALA A 265 1.94 13.44 -11.28
CA ALA A 265 2.28 14.76 -11.79
C ALA A 265 1.03 15.64 -11.93
N GLY A 266 -0.07 15.06 -12.43
CA GLY A 266 -1.36 15.72 -12.49
C GLY A 266 -1.90 16.13 -11.11
N VAL A 267 -1.77 15.27 -10.09
CA VAL A 267 -2.17 15.61 -8.72
C VAL A 267 -1.30 16.74 -8.18
N ILE A 268 0.02 16.66 -8.34
CA ILE A 268 0.93 17.71 -7.87
C ILE A 268 0.68 19.05 -8.55
N ASN A 269 0.40 19.06 -9.86
CA ASN A 269 0.02 20.29 -10.56
C ASN A 269 -1.28 20.90 -10.03
N LYS A 270 -2.22 20.08 -9.56
CA LYS A 270 -3.49 20.54 -8.98
C LYS A 270 -3.31 21.09 -7.57
N ILE A 271 -2.44 20.46 -6.78
CA ILE A 271 -2.10 20.92 -5.42
C ILE A 271 -1.25 22.21 -5.49
N SER A 272 -0.35 22.30 -6.48
CA SER A 272 0.65 23.36 -6.63
C SER A 272 1.43 23.65 -5.32
N PRO A 273 2.05 22.63 -4.71
CA PRO A 273 2.70 22.76 -3.41
C PRO A 273 3.97 23.61 -3.47
N SER A 274 4.29 24.30 -2.37
CA SER A 274 5.53 25.06 -2.20
C SER A 274 6.63 24.30 -1.45
N LYS A 275 6.31 23.15 -0.84
CA LYS A 275 7.22 22.29 -0.10
C LYS A 275 6.76 20.84 -0.14
N GLY A 276 7.68 19.92 0.10
CA GLY A 276 7.39 18.51 0.33
C GLY A 276 6.91 18.24 1.76
N GLY A 277 6.96 16.97 2.17
CA GLY A 277 6.68 16.56 3.54
C GLY A 277 5.31 15.91 3.74
N MET A 278 4.99 15.66 5.01
CA MET A 278 3.76 14.99 5.42
C MET A 278 2.49 15.69 4.92
N GLU A 279 2.46 17.03 4.96
CA GLU A 279 1.33 17.84 4.50
C GLU A 279 1.02 17.59 3.01
N LEU A 280 2.06 17.44 2.18
CA LEU A 280 1.89 17.12 0.77
C LEU A 280 1.22 15.75 0.59
N ILE A 281 1.71 14.72 1.31
CA ILE A 281 1.15 13.37 1.24
C ILE A 281 -0.31 13.34 1.71
N GLN A 282 -0.63 14.02 2.81
CA GLN A 282 -2.02 14.15 3.29
C GLN A 282 -2.91 14.86 2.27
N THR A 283 -2.39 15.89 1.58
CA THR A 283 -3.15 16.59 0.53
C THR A 283 -3.37 15.70 -0.70
N MET A 284 -2.41 14.85 -1.04
CA MET A 284 -2.57 13.84 -2.11
C MET A 284 -3.68 12.84 -1.78
N TRP A 285 -3.85 12.44 -0.51
CA TRP A 285 -4.90 11.49 -0.09
C TRP A 285 -6.32 11.95 -0.39
N ILE A 286 -6.55 13.26 -0.54
CA ILE A 286 -7.86 13.83 -0.83
C ILE A 286 -7.94 14.50 -2.21
N THR A 287 -6.85 14.53 -2.97
CA THR A 287 -6.81 15.16 -4.30
C THR A 287 -6.87 14.11 -5.40
N GLU A 288 -7.92 14.18 -6.22
CA GLU A 288 -8.05 13.31 -7.40
C GLU A 288 -7.52 14.00 -8.68
N ASN A 289 -6.87 13.21 -9.54
CA ASN A 289 -6.60 13.56 -10.93
C ASN A 289 -6.48 12.29 -11.82
N GLY A 290 -7.21 12.23 -12.94
CA GLY A 290 -7.14 11.12 -13.88
C GLY A 290 -7.49 9.78 -13.23
N ARG A 291 -6.52 8.85 -13.24
CA ARG A 291 -6.61 7.54 -12.58
C ARG A 291 -6.10 7.56 -11.13
N PHE A 292 -5.59 8.68 -10.64
CA PHE A 292 -5.32 8.87 -9.21
C PHE A 292 -6.64 9.16 -8.49
N ARG A 293 -7.24 8.10 -7.94
CA ARG A 293 -8.52 8.13 -7.21
C ARG A 293 -8.38 7.32 -5.92
N ASN A 294 -9.49 6.97 -5.29
CA ASN A 294 -9.59 6.23 -4.02
C ASN A 294 -8.48 5.18 -3.78
N SER A 295 -8.25 4.22 -4.68
CA SER A 295 -7.20 3.21 -4.49
C SER A 295 -5.80 3.81 -4.41
N SER A 296 -5.47 4.75 -5.31
CA SER A 296 -4.17 5.44 -5.32
C SER A 296 -4.00 6.39 -4.15
N GLN A 297 -5.09 7.04 -3.72
CA GLN A 297 -5.14 7.90 -2.54
C GLN A 297 -4.85 7.10 -1.26
N ASN A 298 -5.41 5.89 -1.14
CA ASN A 298 -5.21 5.05 0.03
C ASN A 298 -3.85 4.34 0.05
N TYR A 299 -3.14 4.24 -1.07
CA TYR A 299 -1.97 3.36 -1.19
C TYR A 299 -0.89 3.60 -0.12
N SER A 300 -0.49 4.86 0.09
CA SER A 300 0.47 5.20 1.15
C SER A 300 -0.14 5.20 2.56
N GLN A 301 -1.46 5.36 2.70
CA GLN A 301 -2.15 5.19 3.98
C GLN A 301 -2.11 3.72 4.42
N LEU A 302 -2.33 2.79 3.48
CA LEU A 302 -2.20 1.35 3.69
C LEU A 302 -0.76 0.98 4.03
N ALA A 303 0.22 1.55 3.32
CA ALA A 303 1.64 1.33 3.63
C ALA A 303 1.98 1.73 5.07
N LEU A 304 1.54 2.92 5.49
CA LEU A 304 1.73 3.41 6.87
C LEU A 304 1.02 2.52 7.89
N ALA A 305 -0.23 2.15 7.65
CA ALA A 305 -0.98 1.24 8.51
C ALA A 305 -0.30 -0.13 8.66
N ALA A 306 0.17 -0.69 7.55
CA ALA A 306 0.89 -1.95 7.54
C ALA A 306 2.21 -1.88 8.33
N MET A 307 2.98 -0.79 8.17
CA MET A 307 4.19 -0.57 8.96
C MET A 307 3.89 -0.43 10.45
N LEU A 308 2.79 0.24 10.84
CA LEU A 308 2.38 0.32 12.25
C LEU A 308 2.07 -1.06 12.84
N ILE A 309 1.41 -1.93 12.08
CA ILE A 309 1.11 -3.30 12.51
C ILE A 309 2.41 -4.11 12.59
N PHE A 310 3.28 -3.95 11.61
CA PHE A 310 4.58 -4.61 11.60
C PHE A 310 5.42 -4.23 12.83
N GLU A 311 5.46 -2.94 13.20
CA GLU A 311 6.13 -2.50 14.43
C GLU A 311 5.50 -3.12 15.68
N GLU A 312 4.17 -3.16 15.82
CA GLU A 312 3.51 -3.88 16.93
C GLU A 312 3.97 -5.34 17.01
N MET A 313 4.01 -6.04 15.87
CA MET A 313 4.45 -7.43 15.80
C MET A 313 5.93 -7.61 16.19
N LEU A 314 6.78 -6.62 15.91
CA LEU A 314 8.16 -6.66 16.38
C LEU A 314 8.19 -6.57 17.92
N TRP A 315 7.43 -5.67 18.54
CA TRP A 315 7.50 -5.39 19.98
C TRP A 315 6.65 -6.31 20.87
N ASP A 316 5.63 -6.97 20.32
CA ASP A 316 4.74 -7.90 21.03
C ASP A 316 5.33 -9.33 21.19
N CYS A 317 6.55 -9.59 20.68
CA CYS A 317 7.31 -10.84 20.84
C CYS A 317 8.25 -10.82 22.05
#